data_AF-A0A7V1ZJX4-F1
#
_entry.id   AF-A0A7V1ZJX4-F1
#
_cell.length_a   1.000
_cell.length_b   1.000
_cell.length_c   1.000
_cell.angle_alpha   90.00
_cell.angle_beta   90.00
_cell.angle_gamma   90.00
#
_symmetry.space_group_name_H-M   'P 1'
#
loop_
_entity.id
_entity.type
_entity.pdbx_description
1 polymer ?
#
loop_
_entity_poly.entity_id
_entity_poly.type
_entity_poly.pdbx_seq_one_letter_code
_entity_poly.pdbx_strand_id
1 'polypeptide(L)'
;MSKKMGLLLVFLVSLFLAVACGEDENGDGGGESGSGGSGELSNCNISGYDIYLGYYTEDASANPEDPTAGFIVACMPSSDGSFKTEFLFSYFGCQGGVDKGTVNGDRTGDNISGTWFGTVDGVNIGGDFSGIWDGTKFGGTWDNGSGKVHIQEGDCEYYVSPYGQWELYALDTDEGGLNIDISGTDISWNNSIAGVSGFLISVYDKQCMYERISISECTMWSVACLSSVSSLTYGSVPSDACIELFPAQPLTSGEDYLVGITAYGSSQTDIRAFGTKTFNAP
;
A
#
# COMPACT_ATOMS: atom_id res chain seq x y z
N MET A 1 -41.48 -46.69 -27.29
CA MET A 1 -40.35 -47.58 -26.92
C MET A 1 -39.36 -46.76 -26.11
N SER A 2 -39.21 -47.14 -24.85
CA SER A 2 -38.32 -46.52 -23.84
C SER A 2 -36.90 -47.06 -23.97
N LYS A 3 -35.89 -46.19 -23.93
CA LYS A 3 -34.50 -46.39 -23.47
C LYS A 3 -33.98 -44.98 -23.09
N LYS A 4 -33.87 -44.61 -21.80
CA LYS A 4 -32.74 -44.85 -20.87
C LYS A 4 -31.38 -44.55 -21.51
N MET A 5 -30.39 -43.91 -20.91
CA MET A 5 -30.12 -43.24 -19.63
C MET A 5 -28.62 -42.90 -19.73
N GLY A 6 -28.15 -41.79 -19.18
CA GLY A 6 -26.71 -41.50 -19.22
C GLY A 6 -26.35 -40.14 -18.60
N LEU A 7 -26.78 -39.92 -17.36
CA LEU A 7 -26.33 -38.81 -16.53
C LEU A 7 -24.95 -39.19 -15.99
N LEU A 8 -23.89 -38.50 -16.42
CA LEU A 8 -22.54 -38.65 -15.87
C LEU A 8 -22.34 -37.53 -14.83
N LEU A 9 -22.37 -37.93 -13.55
CA LEU A 9 -22.11 -37.07 -12.41
C LEU A 9 -20.62 -37.21 -12.06
N VAL A 10 -19.84 -36.14 -12.24
CA VAL A 10 -18.44 -36.08 -11.80
C VAL A 10 -18.42 -35.36 -10.46
N PHE A 11 -18.21 -36.12 -9.38
CA PHE A 11 -17.82 -35.59 -8.08
C PHE A 11 -16.31 -35.35 -8.10
N LEU A 12 -15.88 -34.08 -8.03
CA LEU A 12 -14.53 -33.75 -7.60
C LEU A 12 -14.59 -33.41 -6.10
N VAL A 13 -14.07 -34.32 -5.29
CA VAL A 13 -13.78 -34.09 -3.87
C VAL A 13 -12.30 -33.73 -3.80
N SER A 14 -11.99 -32.45 -3.59
CA SER A 14 -10.61 -32.00 -3.35
C SER A 14 -10.38 -31.99 -1.84
N LEU A 15 -9.68 -33.02 -1.38
CA LEU A 15 -9.20 -33.20 -0.02
C LEU A 15 -7.84 -32.49 0.10
N PHE A 16 -7.78 -31.32 0.74
CA PHE A 16 -6.50 -30.71 1.11
C PHE A 16 -5.96 -31.42 2.36
N LEU A 17 -4.91 -32.21 2.16
CA LEU A 17 -4.07 -32.74 3.22
C LEU A 17 -3.11 -31.63 3.66
N ALA A 18 -3.23 -31.21 4.91
CA ALA A 18 -2.18 -30.46 5.60
C ALA A 18 -0.96 -31.36 5.76
N VAL A 19 0.18 -30.96 5.19
CA VAL A 19 1.49 -31.54 5.48
C VAL A 19 2.21 -30.58 6.39
N ALA A 20 2.30 -30.98 7.66
CA ALA A 20 3.24 -30.47 8.63
C ALA A 20 4.45 -31.42 8.71
N CYS A 21 5.58 -30.85 9.15
CA CYS A 21 6.86 -31.45 9.52
C CYS A 21 7.98 -31.41 8.45
N GLY A 22 8.91 -30.48 8.68
CA GLY A 22 10.33 -30.61 8.37
C GLY A 22 11.13 -30.06 9.55
N GLU A 23 11.62 -30.96 10.40
CA GLU A 23 12.68 -30.70 11.39
C GLU A 23 14.02 -30.67 10.65
N ASP A 24 14.81 -29.61 10.84
CA ASP A 24 16.26 -29.64 10.58
C ASP A 24 17.01 -29.18 11.83
N GLU A 25 17.89 -30.07 12.31
CA GLU A 25 18.83 -29.85 13.39
C GLU A 25 20.16 -29.26 12.87
N ASN A 26 20.73 -28.36 13.67
CA ASN A 26 22.16 -27.97 13.76
C ASN A 26 22.77 -27.07 12.68
N GLY A 27 22.94 -25.79 13.05
CA GLY A 27 23.88 -24.86 12.45
C GLY A 27 24.17 -23.68 13.38
N ASP A 28 25.13 -23.86 14.29
CA ASP A 28 25.68 -22.84 15.19
C ASP A 28 26.50 -21.81 14.37
N GLY A 29 26.21 -20.51 14.52
CA GLY A 29 26.90 -19.47 13.77
C GLY A 29 26.35 -18.06 13.92
N GLY A 30 26.69 -17.39 15.02
CA GLY A 30 27.09 -15.97 15.01
C GLY A 30 26.01 -14.91 14.71
N GLY A 31 25.36 -14.46 15.78
CA GLY A 31 25.05 -13.06 16.09
C GLY A 31 24.74 -12.07 14.97
N GLU A 32 23.44 -11.83 14.77
CA GLU A 32 22.88 -10.48 14.78
C GLU A 32 21.42 -10.60 15.23
N SER A 33 21.16 -10.26 16.49
CA SER A 33 19.80 -10.12 17.02
C SER A 33 19.20 -8.84 16.46
N GLY A 34 18.91 -8.82 15.16
CA GLY A 34 17.93 -7.93 14.57
C GLY A 34 16.57 -8.40 15.06
N SER A 35 16.16 -7.94 16.23
CA SER A 35 14.77 -8.02 16.66
C SER A 35 13.94 -7.32 15.60
N GLY A 36 13.39 -8.09 14.66
CA GLY A 36 12.31 -7.70 13.77
C GLY A 36 11.11 -7.35 14.63
N GLY A 37 11.16 -6.17 15.26
CA GLY A 37 10.01 -5.59 15.89
C GLY A 37 8.99 -5.42 14.78
N SER A 38 7.86 -6.10 14.92
CA SER A 38 6.67 -5.79 14.13
C SER A 38 6.51 -4.27 14.20
N GLY A 39 6.77 -3.61 13.07
CA GLY A 39 6.79 -2.16 12.92
C GLY A 39 5.39 -1.57 13.03
N GLU A 40 4.65 -1.93 14.07
CA GLU A 40 3.33 -1.41 14.34
C GLU A 40 3.46 0.07 14.72
N LEU A 41 2.45 0.84 14.30
CA LEU A 41 2.25 2.23 14.68
C LEU A 41 1.86 2.35 16.17
N SER A 42 1.99 1.28 16.96
CA SER A 42 1.53 1.13 18.35
C SER A 42 2.10 2.16 19.36
N ASN A 43 3.20 2.85 19.05
CA ASN A 43 3.73 3.95 19.88
C ASN A 43 3.11 5.32 19.56
N CYS A 44 2.21 5.38 18.60
CA CYS A 44 1.65 6.64 18.13
C CYS A 44 0.59 7.20 19.05
N ASN A 45 0.03 6.42 19.97
CA ASN A 45 -1.07 6.80 20.87
C ASN A 45 -0.73 7.85 21.96
N ILE A 46 0.27 8.71 21.71
CA ILE A 46 0.78 9.73 22.62
C ILE A 46 0.30 11.11 22.15
N SER A 47 -0.02 11.99 23.10
CA SER A 47 -0.29 13.40 22.83
C SER A 47 0.90 14.08 22.14
N GLY A 48 0.66 14.89 21.12
CA GLY A 48 1.71 15.57 20.35
C GLY A 48 2.16 14.80 19.10
N TYR A 49 1.38 13.83 18.66
CA TYR A 49 1.55 13.15 17.37
C TYR A 49 0.30 13.33 16.53
N ASP A 50 0.51 13.50 15.23
CA ASP A 50 -0.53 13.57 14.20
C ASP A 50 -0.34 12.43 13.19
N ILE A 51 -1.43 12.02 12.56
CA ILE A 51 -1.41 10.99 11.51
C ILE A 51 -1.41 11.66 10.16
N TYR A 52 -0.60 11.12 9.26
CA TYR A 52 -0.44 11.55 7.89
C TYR A 52 -0.69 10.38 6.97
N LEU A 53 -1.33 10.63 5.84
CA LEU A 53 -1.48 9.71 4.73
C LEU A 53 -0.93 10.38 3.48
N GLY A 54 -0.28 9.59 2.63
CA GLY A 54 0.13 10.06 1.33
C GLY A 54 0.52 8.90 0.45
N TYR A 55 1.47 9.15 -0.43
CA TYR A 55 1.91 8.17 -1.41
C TYR A 55 3.43 8.09 -1.44
N TYR A 56 3.92 6.98 -1.97
CA TYR A 56 5.31 6.83 -2.34
C TYR A 56 5.40 6.27 -3.77
N THR A 57 6.53 6.50 -4.41
CA THR A 57 6.85 5.99 -5.74
C THR A 57 8.28 5.49 -5.79
N GLU A 58 8.51 4.51 -6.65
CA GLU A 58 9.83 4.17 -7.15
C GLU A 58 10.30 5.16 -8.23
N ASP A 59 11.60 5.28 -8.47
CA ASP A 59 12.08 5.96 -9.68
C ASP A 59 12.03 5.02 -10.90
N ALA A 60 11.22 5.39 -11.89
CA ALA A 60 11.13 4.67 -13.16
C ALA A 60 12.38 4.79 -14.03
N SER A 61 13.25 5.77 -13.81
CA SER A 61 14.51 5.84 -14.55
C SER A 61 15.52 4.77 -14.09
N ALA A 62 15.45 4.38 -12.82
CA ALA A 62 16.27 3.31 -12.25
C ALA A 62 15.62 1.93 -12.31
N ASN A 63 14.28 1.89 -12.32
CA ASN A 63 13.49 0.68 -12.51
C ASN A 63 12.51 0.86 -13.68
N PRO A 64 12.97 0.89 -14.94
CA PRO A 64 12.08 1.08 -16.09
C PRO A 64 11.15 -0.11 -16.40
N GLU A 65 11.42 -1.27 -15.81
CA GLU A 65 10.70 -2.52 -16.02
C GLU A 65 9.36 -2.50 -15.26
N ASP A 66 9.43 -2.37 -13.93
CA ASP A 66 8.28 -2.63 -13.05
C ASP A 66 8.16 -1.62 -11.91
N PRO A 67 8.25 -0.31 -12.17
CA PRO A 67 8.29 0.61 -11.07
C PRO A 67 6.92 0.73 -10.42
N THR A 68 6.89 0.75 -9.09
CA THR A 68 5.64 0.72 -8.33
C THR A 68 5.34 2.03 -7.60
N ALA A 69 4.07 2.20 -7.26
CA ALA A 69 3.58 3.25 -6.38
C ALA A 69 2.64 2.64 -5.34
N GLY A 70 2.57 3.25 -4.16
CA GLY A 70 1.73 2.79 -3.08
C GLY A 70 1.34 3.89 -2.11
N PHE A 71 0.67 3.50 -1.04
CA PHE A 71 0.30 4.42 0.04
C PHE A 71 1.28 4.32 1.20
N ILE A 72 1.54 5.46 1.81
CA ILE A 72 2.35 5.58 3.03
C ILE A 72 1.53 6.27 4.11
N VAL A 73 1.53 5.68 5.30
CA VAL A 73 0.97 6.28 6.51
C VAL A 73 2.10 6.58 7.45
N ALA A 74 2.06 7.75 8.06
CA ALA A 74 3.05 8.19 9.01
C ALA A 74 2.40 8.72 10.27
N CYS A 75 3.11 8.54 11.36
CA CYS A 75 2.79 9.06 12.65
C CYS A 75 3.91 10.01 13.05
N MET A 76 3.62 11.30 12.94
CA MET A 76 4.62 12.36 12.98
C MET A 76 4.47 13.15 14.28
N PRO A 77 5.58 13.43 14.99
CA PRO A 77 5.53 14.31 16.14
C PRO A 77 5.27 15.76 15.67
N SER A 78 4.52 16.52 16.47
CA SER A 78 4.21 17.93 16.21
C SER A 78 5.45 18.85 16.27
N SER A 79 6.54 18.36 16.87
CA SER A 79 7.84 19.02 17.02
C SER A 79 8.97 18.00 16.86
N ASP A 80 10.20 18.36 17.24
CA ASP A 80 11.33 17.41 17.29
C ASP A 80 10.97 16.15 18.08
N GLY A 81 11.33 14.99 17.53
CA GLY A 81 11.03 13.69 18.11
C GLY A 81 11.10 12.57 17.08
N SER A 82 10.98 11.33 17.56
CA SER A 82 10.96 10.16 16.70
C SER A 82 9.61 9.99 16.00
N PHE A 83 9.61 9.42 14.80
CA PHE A 83 8.40 9.10 14.03
C PHE A 83 8.45 7.66 13.53
N LYS A 84 7.29 7.16 13.10
CA LYS A 84 7.17 5.87 12.43
C LYS A 84 6.33 6.01 11.17
N THR A 85 6.65 5.21 10.17
CA THR A 85 5.80 5.07 8.98
C THR A 85 5.60 3.61 8.62
N GLU A 86 4.53 3.36 7.87
CA GLU A 86 4.21 2.10 7.24
C GLU A 86 3.79 2.40 5.80
N PHE A 87 4.33 1.68 4.82
CA PHE A 87 3.91 1.79 3.44
C PHE A 87 3.54 0.41 2.89
N LEU A 88 2.47 0.41 2.10
CA LEU A 88 1.93 -0.77 1.44
C LEU A 88 2.19 -0.67 -0.04
N PHE A 89 2.62 -1.78 -0.62
CA PHE A 89 2.89 -1.83 -2.04
C PHE A 89 2.70 -3.20 -2.65
N SER A 90 2.53 -3.20 -3.96
CA SER A 90 2.32 -4.39 -4.74
C SER A 90 2.88 -4.18 -6.14
N TYR A 91 3.39 -5.25 -6.74
CA TYR A 91 3.87 -5.24 -8.11
C TYR A 91 2.79 -5.84 -9.00
N PHE A 92 2.28 -5.01 -9.91
CA PHE A 92 1.23 -5.41 -10.84
C PHE A 92 1.65 -6.63 -11.66
N GLY A 93 0.78 -7.63 -11.72
CA GLY A 93 1.02 -8.85 -12.48
C GLY A 93 1.57 -10.02 -11.64
N CYS A 94 2.08 -9.75 -10.44
CA CYS A 94 2.44 -10.78 -9.48
C CYS A 94 1.29 -11.02 -8.49
N GLN A 95 0.73 -12.24 -8.46
CA GLN A 95 -0.30 -12.62 -7.50
C GLN A 95 0.37 -13.07 -6.18
N GLY A 96 0.92 -12.13 -5.42
CA GLY A 96 1.63 -12.40 -4.14
C GLY A 96 1.00 -11.78 -2.90
N GLY A 97 0.08 -10.82 -3.07
CA GLY A 97 -0.46 -10.02 -1.98
C GLY A 97 0.13 -8.62 -1.97
N VAL A 98 0.26 -8.04 -0.77
CA VAL A 98 0.78 -6.69 -0.55
C VAL A 98 1.97 -6.80 0.39
N ASP A 99 3.09 -6.28 -0.06
CA ASP A 99 4.29 -6.15 0.74
C ASP A 99 4.22 -4.91 1.63
N LYS A 100 5.01 -4.97 2.71
CA LYS A 100 5.06 -3.93 3.71
C LYS A 100 6.48 -3.49 3.97
N GLY A 101 6.67 -2.18 3.99
CA GLY A 101 7.85 -1.53 4.55
C GLY A 101 7.50 -0.61 5.71
N THR A 102 8.46 -0.41 6.60
CA THR A 102 8.34 0.49 7.75
C THR A 102 9.55 1.40 7.86
N VAL A 103 9.34 2.65 8.29
CA VAL A 103 10.41 3.58 8.61
C VAL A 103 10.46 3.81 10.11
N ASN A 104 11.67 3.81 10.67
CA ASN A 104 11.95 4.42 11.95
C ASN A 104 12.89 5.61 11.73
N GLY A 105 12.54 6.77 12.26
CA GLY A 105 13.36 7.97 12.11
C GLY A 105 13.07 9.04 13.13
N ASP A 106 13.71 10.18 12.93
CA ASP A 106 13.59 11.38 13.75
C ASP A 106 13.27 12.61 12.90
N ARG A 107 12.43 13.47 13.46
CA ARG A 107 12.17 14.84 13.00
C ARG A 107 13.05 15.80 13.79
N THR A 108 13.77 16.69 13.10
CA THR A 108 14.54 17.79 13.70
C THR A 108 14.24 19.09 12.94
N GLY A 109 13.45 19.97 13.56
CA GLY A 109 12.84 21.12 12.92
C GLY A 109 11.93 20.68 11.76
N ASP A 110 12.27 21.16 10.57
CA ASP A 110 11.56 20.79 9.34
C ASP A 110 12.15 19.54 8.68
N ASN A 111 13.32 19.05 9.11
CA ASN A 111 13.97 17.91 8.48
C ASN A 111 13.48 16.59 9.08
N ILE A 112 13.42 15.57 8.22
CA ILE A 112 13.11 14.19 8.55
C ILE A 112 14.28 13.33 8.07
N SER A 113 14.73 12.42 8.92
CA SER A 113 15.71 11.40 8.57
C SER A 113 15.40 10.09 9.28
N GLY A 114 15.65 8.97 8.64
CA GLY A 114 15.44 7.66 9.22
C GLY A 114 15.99 6.55 8.33
N THR A 115 15.63 5.33 8.69
CA THR A 115 15.91 4.14 7.88
C THR A 115 14.61 3.41 7.64
N TRP A 116 14.43 2.93 6.41
CA TRP A 116 13.32 2.06 6.08
C TRP A 116 13.81 0.62 5.94
N PHE A 117 12.92 -0.31 6.24
CA PHE A 117 13.16 -1.73 6.08
C PHE A 117 11.83 -2.42 5.77
N GLY A 118 11.89 -3.48 4.99
CA GLY A 118 10.74 -4.28 4.62
C GLY A 118 11.16 -5.66 4.13
N THR A 119 10.16 -6.50 3.90
CA THR A 119 10.33 -7.80 3.26
C THR A 119 9.43 -7.82 2.04
N VAL A 120 10.01 -8.14 0.89
CA VAL A 120 9.33 -8.22 -0.41
C VAL A 120 9.47 -9.63 -0.92
N ASP A 121 8.37 -10.39 -0.92
CA ASP A 121 8.36 -11.83 -1.23
C ASP A 121 9.53 -12.60 -0.56
N GLY A 122 9.71 -12.37 0.74
CA GLY A 122 10.76 -13.02 1.54
C GLY A 122 12.16 -12.40 1.43
N VAL A 123 12.38 -11.44 0.54
CA VAL A 123 13.65 -10.72 0.40
C VAL A 123 13.66 -9.48 1.29
N ASN A 124 14.60 -9.42 2.23
CA ASN A 124 14.79 -8.24 3.06
C ASN A 124 15.44 -7.11 2.26
N ILE A 125 14.85 -5.92 2.34
CA ILE A 125 15.32 -4.71 1.68
C ILE A 125 15.20 -3.52 2.63
N GLY A 126 15.96 -2.46 2.36
CA GLY A 126 15.97 -1.27 3.20
C GLY A 126 17.12 -0.32 2.87
N GLY A 127 17.06 0.88 3.43
CA GLY A 127 18.08 1.92 3.24
C GLY A 127 17.67 3.23 3.89
N ASP A 128 18.23 4.35 3.42
CA ASP A 128 17.97 5.63 4.06
C ASP A 128 16.60 6.19 3.63
N PHE A 129 16.02 6.98 4.54
CA PHE A 129 14.76 7.69 4.33
C PHE A 129 14.97 9.14 4.78
N SER A 130 14.66 10.11 3.92
CA SER A 130 14.85 11.52 4.25
C SER A 130 13.78 12.39 3.62
N GLY A 131 13.54 13.56 4.22
CA GLY A 131 12.58 14.53 3.70
C GLY A 131 12.55 15.84 4.48
N ILE A 132 11.62 16.70 4.08
CA ILE A 132 11.45 18.03 4.66
C ILE A 132 9.96 18.40 4.75
N TRP A 133 9.61 19.15 5.78
CA TRP A 133 8.35 19.86 5.90
C TRP A 133 8.41 21.18 5.11
N ASP A 134 7.48 21.39 4.18
CA ASP A 134 7.43 22.63 3.38
C ASP A 134 6.46 23.69 3.93
N GLY A 135 5.79 23.39 5.05
CA GLY A 135 4.72 24.22 5.61
C GLY A 135 3.31 23.67 5.36
N THR A 136 3.15 22.72 4.44
CA THR A 136 1.85 22.11 4.08
C THR A 136 1.90 20.59 4.08
N LYS A 137 3.01 19.99 3.62
CA LYS A 137 3.21 18.55 3.57
C LYS A 137 4.64 18.18 3.94
N PHE A 138 4.84 16.91 4.28
CA PHE A 138 6.18 16.34 4.28
C PHE A 138 6.44 15.69 2.92
N GLY A 139 7.65 15.83 2.41
CA GLY A 139 8.05 15.16 1.18
C GLY A 139 9.54 14.89 1.14
N GLY A 140 9.94 13.87 0.38
CA GLY A 140 11.33 13.45 0.38
C GLY A 140 11.64 12.27 -0.52
N THR A 141 12.74 11.59 -0.19
CA THR A 141 13.26 10.44 -0.93
C THR A 141 13.55 9.27 0.00
N TRP A 142 13.62 8.09 -0.59
CA TRP A 142 14.15 6.89 0.03
C TRP A 142 15.13 6.22 -0.92
N ASP A 143 16.08 5.45 -0.40
CA ASP A 143 16.96 4.59 -1.19
C ASP A 143 16.97 3.17 -0.64
N ASN A 144 17.15 2.20 -1.53
CA ASN A 144 17.49 0.85 -1.16
C ASN A 144 19.02 0.74 -1.12
N GLY A 145 19.59 0.54 0.07
CA GLY A 145 21.03 0.47 0.27
C GLY A 145 21.69 -0.69 -0.50
N SER A 146 20.90 -1.67 -0.95
CA SER A 146 21.34 -2.77 -1.82
C SER A 146 21.31 -2.44 -3.31
N GLY A 147 20.91 -1.23 -3.68
CA GLY A 147 20.65 -0.84 -5.06
C GLY A 147 19.37 -1.47 -5.61
N LYS A 148 19.34 -1.71 -6.93
CA LYS A 148 18.21 -2.36 -7.59
C LYS A 148 18.20 -3.84 -7.21
N VAL A 149 17.08 -4.32 -6.69
CA VAL A 149 16.95 -5.71 -6.21
C VAL A 149 16.02 -6.47 -7.14
N HIS A 150 16.48 -7.60 -7.65
CA HIS A 150 15.67 -8.54 -8.43
C HIS A 150 14.91 -9.46 -7.47
N ILE A 151 13.61 -9.61 -7.67
CA ILE A 151 12.73 -10.48 -6.91
C ILE A 151 12.16 -11.55 -7.84
N GLN A 152 12.18 -12.80 -7.38
CA GLN A 152 11.60 -13.93 -8.09
C GLN A 152 10.72 -14.72 -7.12
N GLU A 153 9.41 -14.69 -7.36
CA GLU A 153 8.40 -15.41 -6.57
C GLU A 153 7.57 -16.31 -7.50
N GLY A 154 7.83 -17.61 -7.44
CA GLY A 154 7.25 -18.59 -8.37
C GLY A 154 7.61 -18.28 -9.84
N ASP A 155 6.59 -18.06 -10.66
CA ASP A 155 6.73 -17.68 -12.07
C ASP A 155 6.77 -16.15 -12.28
N CYS A 156 6.70 -15.36 -11.19
CA CYS A 156 6.80 -13.91 -11.27
C CYS A 156 8.24 -13.43 -11.06
N GLU A 157 8.64 -12.47 -11.88
CA GLU A 157 9.92 -11.76 -11.80
C GLU A 157 9.64 -10.27 -11.91
N TYR A 158 10.23 -9.50 -11.01
CA TYR A 158 10.16 -8.04 -10.98
C TYR A 158 11.35 -7.46 -10.24
N TYR A 159 11.45 -6.13 -10.22
CA TYR A 159 12.53 -5.43 -9.54
C TYR A 159 12.00 -4.40 -8.56
N VAL A 160 12.69 -4.27 -7.43
CA VAL A 160 12.56 -3.14 -6.51
C VAL A 160 13.57 -2.07 -6.88
N SER A 161 13.11 -0.84 -7.03
CA SER A 161 13.96 0.27 -7.43
C SER A 161 15.01 0.62 -6.37
N PRO A 162 16.21 1.07 -6.77
CA PRO A 162 17.24 1.54 -5.83
C PRO A 162 16.86 2.81 -5.09
N TYR A 163 15.87 3.57 -5.55
CA TYR A 163 15.43 4.80 -4.88
C TYR A 163 14.06 5.25 -5.36
N GLY A 164 13.47 6.18 -4.63
CA GLY A 164 12.16 6.72 -4.96
C GLY A 164 11.81 7.98 -4.18
N GLN A 165 10.55 8.39 -4.28
CA GLN A 165 10.02 9.61 -3.67
C GLN A 165 8.80 9.29 -2.81
N TRP A 166 8.46 10.22 -1.91
CA TRP A 166 7.26 10.12 -1.09
C TRP A 166 6.75 11.50 -0.71
N GLU A 167 5.44 11.59 -0.46
CA GLU A 167 4.76 12.75 0.09
C GLU A 167 3.72 12.31 1.12
N LEU A 168 3.52 13.14 2.15
CA LEU A 168 2.65 12.87 3.29
C LEU A 168 1.84 14.12 3.64
N TYR A 169 0.52 13.95 3.71
CA TYR A 169 -0.45 14.98 4.03
C TYR A 169 -1.14 14.65 5.34
N ALA A 170 -1.48 15.67 6.14
CA ALA A 170 -2.18 15.42 7.40
C ALA A 170 -3.52 14.71 7.11
N LEU A 171 -3.89 13.78 7.97
CA LEU A 171 -5.19 13.10 7.87
C LEU A 171 -6.30 14.18 7.88
N ASP A 172 -7.26 14.08 6.96
CA ASP A 172 -8.32 15.07 6.66
C ASP A 172 -7.94 16.30 5.86
N THR A 173 -6.72 16.36 5.30
CA THR A 173 -6.45 17.36 4.29
C THR A 173 -7.08 16.89 2.97
N ASP A 174 -8.08 17.63 2.46
CA ASP A 174 -8.60 17.45 1.11
C ASP A 174 -7.54 18.01 0.13
N GLU A 175 -6.50 17.23 -0.14
CA GLU A 175 -5.35 17.65 -0.96
C GLU A 175 -5.27 16.92 -2.28
N GLY A 176 -4.73 17.63 -3.26
CA GLY A 176 -4.29 17.09 -4.53
C GLY A 176 -5.29 17.25 -5.69
N GLY A 177 -4.77 17.14 -6.91
CA GLY A 177 -5.47 17.51 -8.16
C GLY A 177 -6.71 16.67 -8.50
N LEU A 178 -7.08 15.71 -7.65
CA LEU A 178 -8.24 14.86 -7.78
C LEU A 178 -9.40 15.36 -6.91
N ASN A 179 -10.49 15.76 -7.56
CA ASN A 179 -11.77 16.01 -6.92
C ASN A 179 -12.50 14.68 -6.80
N ILE A 180 -12.56 14.13 -5.60
CA ILE A 180 -13.23 12.87 -5.30
C ILE A 180 -14.67 13.15 -4.84
N ASP A 181 -15.63 12.46 -5.46
CA ASP A 181 -17.05 12.49 -5.12
C ASP A 181 -17.55 11.08 -4.80
N ILE A 182 -18.32 10.96 -3.71
CA ILE A 182 -18.83 9.69 -3.21
C ILE A 182 -20.34 9.75 -3.10
N SER A 183 -21.02 8.85 -3.81
CA SER A 183 -22.49 8.75 -3.84
C SER A 183 -22.91 7.33 -3.49
N GLY A 184 -23.39 7.13 -2.26
CA GLY A 184 -23.62 5.79 -1.74
C GLY A 184 -22.31 5.00 -1.66
N THR A 185 -22.17 4.00 -2.52
CA THR A 185 -20.96 3.16 -2.63
C THR A 185 -20.14 3.44 -3.89
N ASP A 186 -20.57 4.39 -4.71
CA ASP A 186 -19.82 4.78 -5.92
C ASP A 186 -18.80 5.85 -5.56
N ILE A 187 -17.54 5.59 -5.87
CA ILE A 187 -16.40 6.49 -5.71
C ILE A 187 -16.01 6.99 -7.09
N SER A 188 -16.08 8.29 -7.32
CA SER A 188 -15.77 8.90 -8.62
C SER A 188 -14.79 10.04 -8.47
N TRP A 189 -14.08 10.37 -9.55
CA TRP A 189 -13.11 11.46 -9.57
C TRP A 189 -13.03 12.14 -10.94
N ASN A 190 -12.50 13.36 -10.96
CA ASN A 190 -12.21 14.04 -12.22
C ASN A 190 -11.12 13.29 -13.00
N ASN A 191 -11.47 12.78 -14.17
CA ASN A 191 -10.53 12.12 -15.08
C ASN A 191 -9.85 13.10 -16.06
N SER A 192 -9.84 14.40 -15.74
CA SER A 192 -9.27 15.44 -16.60
C SER A 192 -7.75 15.57 -16.48
N ILE A 193 -7.09 14.56 -15.92
CA ILE A 193 -5.65 14.59 -15.65
C ILE A 193 -4.93 14.04 -16.89
N ALA A 194 -4.18 14.91 -17.55
CA ALA A 194 -3.45 14.55 -18.76
C ALA A 194 -2.37 13.50 -18.47
N GLY A 195 -2.28 12.49 -19.35
CA GLY A 195 -1.22 11.49 -19.28
C GLY A 195 -1.34 10.48 -18.14
N VAL A 196 -2.55 10.26 -17.62
CA VAL A 196 -2.86 9.15 -16.69
C VAL A 196 -3.08 7.86 -17.49
N SER A 197 -2.49 6.77 -17.01
CA SER A 197 -2.70 5.42 -17.54
C SER A 197 -3.28 4.44 -16.52
N GLY A 198 -3.34 4.83 -15.26
CA GLY A 198 -3.98 4.01 -14.24
C GLY A 198 -4.17 4.72 -12.90
N PHE A 199 -4.80 4.01 -11.99
CA PHE A 199 -5.14 4.48 -10.65
C PHE A 199 -4.88 3.40 -9.62
N LEU A 200 -4.49 3.84 -8.43
CA LEU A 200 -4.49 3.04 -7.21
C LEU A 200 -5.46 3.69 -6.23
N ILE A 201 -6.43 2.92 -5.76
CA ILE A 201 -7.49 3.38 -4.85
C ILE A 201 -7.40 2.52 -3.59
N SER A 202 -7.42 3.16 -2.42
CA SER A 202 -7.57 2.47 -1.15
C SER A 202 -8.59 3.17 -0.27
N VAL A 203 -9.40 2.37 0.40
CA VAL A 203 -10.37 2.81 1.42
C VAL A 203 -9.89 2.29 2.77
N TYR A 204 -9.86 3.18 3.75
CA TYR A 204 -9.43 2.91 5.11
C TYR A 204 -10.55 3.20 6.10
N ASP A 205 -10.65 2.40 7.15
CA ASP A 205 -11.43 2.72 8.33
C ASP A 205 -10.75 3.88 9.07
N LYS A 206 -11.44 5.03 9.14
CA LYS A 206 -10.84 6.26 9.67
C LYS A 206 -10.58 6.16 11.16
N GLN A 207 -11.46 5.51 11.91
CA GLN A 207 -11.30 5.33 13.35
C GLN A 207 -10.11 4.42 13.64
N CYS A 208 -9.98 3.31 12.91
CA CYS A 208 -8.82 2.43 12.97
C CYS A 208 -7.50 3.18 12.72
N MET A 209 -7.48 4.09 11.72
CA MET A 209 -6.31 4.91 11.41
C MET A 209 -5.93 5.83 12.58
N TYR A 210 -6.90 6.42 13.27
CA TYR A 210 -6.65 7.20 14.50
C TYR A 210 -6.23 6.35 15.69
N GLU A 211 -6.68 5.10 15.76
CA GLU A 211 -6.26 4.13 16.77
C GLU A 211 -4.83 3.63 16.57
N ARG A 212 -4.24 3.91 15.40
CA ARG A 212 -2.81 3.73 15.09
C ARG A 212 -2.36 2.27 15.16
N ILE A 213 -3.14 1.38 14.57
CA ILE A 213 -2.89 -0.05 14.57
C ILE A 213 -1.87 -0.42 13.48
N SER A 214 -2.31 -0.50 12.23
CA SER A 214 -1.51 -0.71 11.02
C SER A 214 -2.34 -0.29 9.81
N ILE A 215 -1.71 0.26 8.77
CA ILE A 215 -2.42 0.58 7.53
C ILE A 215 -3.05 -0.68 6.90
N SER A 216 -2.39 -1.84 6.98
CA SER A 216 -2.92 -3.10 6.42
C SER A 216 -4.19 -3.57 7.14
N GLU A 217 -4.25 -3.41 8.46
CA GLU A 217 -5.42 -3.77 9.27
C GLU A 217 -6.56 -2.77 9.14
N CYS A 218 -6.23 -1.49 8.89
CA CYS A 218 -7.23 -0.46 8.64
C CYS A 218 -7.70 -0.40 7.18
N THR A 219 -7.09 -1.17 6.26
CA THR A 219 -7.49 -1.18 4.85
C THR A 219 -8.78 -1.96 4.69
N MET A 220 -9.84 -1.27 4.30
CA MET A 220 -11.17 -1.84 4.04
C MET A 220 -11.27 -2.39 2.63
N TRP A 221 -10.62 -1.75 1.66
CA TRP A 221 -10.60 -2.17 0.27
C TRP A 221 -9.44 -1.50 -0.45
N SER A 222 -8.80 -2.20 -1.39
CA SER A 222 -7.81 -1.57 -2.26
C SER A 222 -7.82 -2.22 -3.63
N VAL A 223 -7.76 -1.40 -4.67
CA VAL A 223 -7.80 -1.84 -6.06
C VAL A 223 -6.88 -0.98 -6.89
N ALA A 224 -6.20 -1.64 -7.80
CA ALA A 224 -5.23 -1.03 -8.68
C ALA A 224 -5.66 -1.31 -10.12
N CYS A 225 -5.82 -0.26 -10.93
CA CYS A 225 -6.41 -0.32 -12.27
C CYS A 225 -5.49 0.29 -13.32
N LEU A 226 -5.03 -0.52 -14.27
CA LEU A 226 -4.24 -0.09 -15.44
C LEU A 226 -5.14 0.42 -16.57
N SER A 227 -6.09 1.29 -16.24
CA SER A 227 -7.00 1.91 -17.19
C SER A 227 -7.45 3.29 -16.74
N SER A 228 -7.87 4.12 -17.68
CA SER A 228 -8.33 5.49 -17.42
C SER A 228 -9.78 5.54 -16.86
N VAL A 229 -10.12 4.66 -15.92
CA VAL A 229 -11.42 4.69 -15.24
C VAL A 229 -11.57 5.98 -14.43
N SER A 230 -12.80 6.44 -14.26
CA SER A 230 -13.11 7.68 -13.51
C SER A 230 -14.08 7.45 -12.35
N SER A 231 -14.48 6.20 -12.15
CA SER A 231 -15.41 5.80 -11.11
C SER A 231 -15.31 4.30 -10.88
N LEU A 232 -15.48 3.89 -9.62
CA LEU A 232 -15.57 2.51 -9.20
C LEU A 232 -16.66 2.38 -8.14
N THR A 233 -17.36 1.25 -8.14
CA THR A 233 -18.22 0.86 -7.03
C THR A 233 -17.39 0.13 -6.00
N TYR A 234 -17.50 0.51 -4.74
CA TYR A 234 -16.81 -0.13 -3.62
C TYR A 234 -16.98 -1.66 -3.65
N GLY A 235 -15.85 -2.38 -3.57
CA GLY A 235 -15.82 -3.85 -3.62
C GLY A 235 -16.12 -4.46 -4.98
N SER A 236 -16.11 -3.67 -6.06
CA SER A 236 -16.28 -4.15 -7.42
C SER A 236 -15.01 -3.95 -8.24
N VAL A 237 -14.56 -5.01 -8.91
CA VAL A 237 -13.43 -4.98 -9.85
C VAL A 237 -14.02 -5.03 -11.27
N PRO A 238 -14.02 -3.91 -12.03
CA PRO A 238 -14.85 -3.76 -13.22
C PRO A 238 -14.32 -4.47 -14.47
N SER A 239 -13.04 -4.85 -14.49
CA SER A 239 -12.40 -5.45 -15.66
C SER A 239 -11.15 -6.25 -15.29
N ASP A 240 -10.65 -6.99 -16.27
CA ASP A 240 -9.35 -7.65 -16.28
C ASP A 240 -8.15 -6.69 -16.21
N ALA A 241 -8.37 -5.38 -16.43
CA ALA A 241 -7.36 -4.35 -16.27
C ALA A 241 -7.21 -3.86 -14.81
N CYS A 242 -8.01 -4.39 -13.88
CA CYS A 242 -7.95 -4.05 -12.46
C CYS A 242 -7.61 -5.29 -11.63
N ILE A 243 -6.85 -5.09 -10.56
CA ILE A 243 -6.47 -6.12 -9.59
C ILE A 243 -6.88 -5.63 -8.21
N GLU A 244 -7.61 -6.47 -7.49
CA GLU A 244 -7.91 -6.23 -6.08
C GLU A 244 -6.69 -6.59 -5.24
N LEU A 245 -6.16 -5.62 -4.51
CA LEU A 245 -5.01 -5.79 -3.62
C LEU A 245 -5.47 -6.17 -2.21
N PHE A 246 -6.57 -5.55 -1.75
CA PHE A 246 -7.22 -5.89 -0.50
C PHE A 246 -8.72 -6.12 -0.75
N PRO A 247 -9.26 -7.30 -0.39
CA PRO A 247 -10.68 -7.61 -0.55
C PRO A 247 -11.55 -6.63 0.22
N ALA A 248 -12.64 -6.18 -0.40
CA ALA A 248 -13.58 -5.29 0.27
C ALA A 248 -14.18 -5.92 1.53
N GLN A 249 -14.06 -5.19 2.64
CA GLN A 249 -14.72 -5.48 3.90
C GLN A 249 -16.08 -4.79 3.97
N PRO A 250 -17.05 -5.31 4.74
CA PRO A 250 -18.34 -4.64 4.94
C PRO A 250 -18.15 -3.27 5.57
N LEU A 251 -18.83 -2.26 5.01
CA LEU A 251 -18.91 -0.92 5.61
C LEU A 251 -20.01 -0.88 6.69
N THR A 252 -19.78 -0.13 7.76
CA THR A 252 -20.75 0.08 8.83
C THR A 252 -21.46 1.41 8.61
N SER A 253 -22.79 1.36 8.46
CA SER A 253 -23.62 2.57 8.24
C SER A 253 -23.41 3.60 9.34
N GLY A 254 -23.19 4.85 8.95
CA GLY A 254 -22.94 5.96 9.89
C GLY A 254 -21.49 6.13 10.33
N GLU A 255 -20.58 5.22 9.96
CA GLU A 255 -19.14 5.36 10.23
C GLU A 255 -18.42 6.13 9.13
N ASP A 256 -17.32 6.78 9.50
CA ASP A 256 -16.48 7.56 8.59
C ASP A 256 -15.34 6.71 8.04
N TYR A 257 -15.13 6.82 6.73
CA TYR A 257 -14.09 6.15 5.98
C TYR A 257 -13.25 7.17 5.20
N LEU A 258 -11.99 6.85 5.00
CA LEU A 258 -11.07 7.65 4.21
C LEU A 258 -10.77 6.93 2.91
N VAL A 259 -11.00 7.58 1.78
CA VAL A 259 -10.47 7.12 0.49
C VAL A 259 -9.21 7.90 0.13
N GLY A 260 -8.19 7.19 -0.33
CA GLY A 260 -7.03 7.74 -1.01
C GLY A 260 -7.03 7.27 -2.46
N ILE A 261 -6.71 8.17 -3.39
CA ILE A 261 -6.56 7.86 -4.81
C ILE A 261 -5.25 8.46 -5.30
N THR A 262 -4.48 7.63 -5.99
CA THR A 262 -3.27 8.02 -6.69
C THR A 262 -3.46 7.75 -8.17
N ALA A 263 -3.36 8.79 -9.00
CA ALA A 263 -3.37 8.69 -10.46
C ALA A 263 -1.93 8.67 -10.98
N TYR A 264 -1.57 7.65 -11.77
CA TYR A 264 -0.22 7.52 -12.30
C TYR A 264 -0.19 7.48 -13.83
N GLY A 265 0.90 7.99 -14.39
CA GLY A 265 1.17 7.94 -15.83
C GLY A 265 1.70 6.59 -16.29
N SER A 266 2.11 6.52 -17.56
CA SER A 266 2.52 5.29 -18.24
C SER A 266 3.66 4.53 -17.56
N SER A 267 4.45 5.21 -16.73
CA SER A 267 5.53 4.61 -15.97
C SER A 267 5.16 4.25 -14.52
N GLN A 268 3.87 4.28 -14.12
CA GLN A 268 3.36 3.99 -12.75
C GLN A 268 3.93 4.85 -11.59
N THR A 269 5.01 5.60 -11.84
CA THR A 269 5.78 6.42 -10.89
C THR A 269 5.55 7.91 -11.03
N ASP A 270 5.00 8.31 -12.17
CA ASP A 270 4.66 9.69 -12.44
C ASP A 270 3.29 9.93 -11.83
N ILE A 271 3.25 10.15 -10.50
CA ILE A 271 2.01 10.52 -9.83
C ILE A 271 1.57 11.85 -10.41
N ARG A 272 0.50 11.77 -11.19
CA ARG A 272 -0.13 12.92 -11.82
C ARG A 272 -1.00 13.68 -10.85
N ALA A 273 -1.59 12.96 -9.90
CA ALA A 273 -2.36 13.51 -8.82
C ALA A 273 -2.52 12.51 -7.69
N PHE A 274 -2.60 13.05 -6.48
CA PHE A 274 -3.10 12.37 -5.30
C PHE A 274 -4.43 13.03 -4.91
N GLY A 275 -5.25 12.33 -4.15
CA GLY A 275 -6.53 12.82 -3.64
C GLY A 275 -6.94 12.03 -2.42
N THR A 276 -7.42 12.71 -1.38
CA THR A 276 -8.06 12.07 -0.23
C THR A 276 -9.44 12.63 0.03
N LYS A 277 -10.35 11.78 0.53
CA LYS A 277 -11.68 12.21 0.93
C LYS A 277 -12.24 11.39 2.07
N THR A 278 -12.81 12.07 3.07
CA THR A 278 -13.65 11.40 4.08
C THR A 278 -15.08 11.26 3.58
N PHE A 279 -15.70 10.11 3.79
CA PHE A 279 -17.12 9.89 3.55
C PHE A 279 -17.77 9.07 4.66
N ASN A 280 -19.08 9.24 4.80
CA ASN A 280 -19.89 8.47 5.72
C ASN A 280 -20.56 7.32 4.96
N ALA A 281 -20.48 6.09 5.48
CA ALA A 281 -21.12 4.97 4.83
C ALA A 281 -22.66 5.07 4.91
N PRO A 282 -23.38 4.77 3.81
CA PRO A 282 -24.82 4.97 3.69
C PRO A 282 -25.68 4.07 4.59
#